data_AF-A0A7V8YHA0-F1
#
_entry.id   AF-A0A7V8YHA0-F1
#
_cell.length_a   1.000
_cell.length_b   1.000
_cell.length_c   1.000
_cell.angle_alpha   90.00
_cell.angle_beta   90.00
_cell.angle_gamma   90.00
#
_symmetry.space_group_name_H-M   'P 1'
#
loop_
_entity.id
_entity.type
_entity.pdbx_description
1 polymer ?
#
loop_
_entity_poly.entity_id
_entity_poly.type
_entity_poly.pdbx_seq_one_letter_code
_entity_poly.pdbx_strand_id
1 'polypeptide(L)'
;MNARKGGLGRGLAALIPTGPLGESDPRPDTDGYTIDPAYIGSAPVARTSAPVTSVAGATYQELATASISPNPQQPRRAFDEEALEELAHSIKEFGLLQPIVVRELEPG
;
A
#
# COMPACT_ATOMS: atom_id res chain seq x y z
N MET A 1 -14.41 -66.35 7.59
CA MET A 1 -13.41 -65.28 7.34
C MET A 1 -14.18 -64.05 6.93
N ASN A 2 -14.45 -63.13 7.87
CA ASN A 2 -15.43 -62.06 7.70
C ASN A 2 -14.81 -60.72 7.30
N ALA A 3 -15.57 -60.02 6.46
CA ALA A 3 -15.25 -58.84 5.67
C ALA A 3 -14.55 -57.69 6.41
N ARG A 4 -13.57 -57.06 5.74
CA ARG A 4 -12.99 -55.79 6.17
C ARG A 4 -13.92 -54.62 5.79
N LYS A 5 -14.28 -53.88 6.84
CA LYS A 5 -14.96 -52.59 6.88
C LYS A 5 -14.11 -51.50 6.24
N GLY A 6 -14.74 -50.64 5.43
CA GLY A 6 -14.13 -49.41 4.92
C GLY A 6 -15.22 -48.50 4.37
N GLY A 7 -15.75 -47.65 5.26
CA GLY A 7 -16.83 -46.72 4.98
C GLY A 7 -16.41 -45.56 4.07
N LEU A 8 -17.45 -44.92 3.54
CA LEU A 8 -17.52 -43.72 2.69
C LEU A 8 -16.24 -42.85 2.66
N GLY A 9 -15.46 -42.99 1.59
CA GLY A 9 -14.24 -42.23 1.37
C GLY A 9 -13.94 -42.06 -0.12
N ARG A 10 -14.85 -41.45 -0.87
CA ARG A 10 -14.56 -40.89 -2.20
C ARG A 10 -14.63 -39.37 -2.05
N GLY A 11 -13.56 -38.82 -1.49
CA GLY A 11 -13.48 -37.41 -1.11
C GLY A 11 -13.68 -36.43 -2.27
N LEU A 12 -13.74 -35.14 -1.91
CA LEU A 12 -13.90 -33.95 -2.77
C LEU A 12 -13.04 -33.90 -4.06
N ALA A 13 -12.03 -34.76 -4.19
CA ALA A 13 -11.24 -34.92 -5.41
C ALA A 13 -12.06 -35.35 -6.65
N ALA A 14 -13.24 -35.97 -6.47
CA ALA A 14 -14.14 -36.28 -7.59
C ALA A 14 -14.91 -35.05 -8.13
N LEU A 15 -14.90 -33.93 -7.39
CA LEU A 15 -15.61 -32.70 -7.72
C LEU A 15 -14.74 -31.65 -8.42
N ILE A 16 -13.43 -31.92 -8.58
CA ILE A 16 -12.52 -30.99 -9.23
C ILE A 16 -12.38 -31.39 -10.71
N PRO A 17 -12.98 -30.65 -11.66
CA PRO A 17 -12.83 -30.92 -13.08
C PRO A 17 -11.37 -30.69 -13.48
N THR A 18 -10.67 -31.77 -13.82
CA THR A 18 -9.30 -31.71 -14.33
C THR A 18 -9.36 -31.42 -15.84
N GLY A 19 -9.43 -30.13 -16.18
CA GLY A 19 -9.13 -29.60 -17.52
C GLY A 19 -7.74 -28.95 -17.52
N PRO A 20 -7.03 -28.90 -18.66
CA PRO A 20 -5.66 -28.43 -18.69
C PRO A 20 -5.65 -26.90 -18.62
N LEU A 21 -5.16 -26.35 -17.51
CA LEU A 21 -4.82 -24.94 -17.45
C LEU A 21 -3.38 -24.78 -17.92
N GLY A 22 -3.23 -24.20 -19.10
CA GLY A 22 -1.97 -23.74 -19.63
C GLY A 22 -1.39 -22.57 -18.82
N GLU A 23 -0.12 -22.32 -19.13
CA GLU A 23 0.63 -21.07 -18.91
C GLU A 23 0.94 -20.68 -17.46
N SER A 24 2.20 -20.97 -17.13
CA SER A 24 3.14 -20.16 -16.35
C SER A 24 2.57 -18.99 -15.54
N ASP A 25 2.54 -19.18 -14.22
CA ASP A 25 2.66 -18.07 -13.27
C ASP A 25 3.16 -18.62 -11.92
N PRO A 26 4.44 -18.44 -11.54
CA PRO A 26 4.88 -18.79 -10.20
C PRO A 26 4.60 -17.60 -9.28
N ARG A 27 3.58 -17.70 -8.43
CA ARG A 27 3.43 -16.81 -7.26
C ARG A 27 4.09 -17.49 -6.07
N PRO A 28 4.98 -16.83 -5.31
CA PRO A 28 5.56 -17.42 -4.13
C PRO A 28 4.57 -17.35 -2.97
N ASP A 29 4.44 -18.50 -2.34
CA ASP A 29 3.78 -18.83 -1.09
C ASP A 29 4.59 -18.30 0.11
N THR A 30 3.91 -17.54 0.95
CA THR A 30 4.44 -16.88 2.14
C THR A 30 4.52 -17.87 3.29
N ASP A 31 5.56 -18.71 3.34
CA ASP A 31 5.91 -19.48 4.55
C ASP A 31 7.44 -19.71 4.60
N GLY A 32 8.14 -18.75 5.23
CA GLY A 32 9.59 -18.83 5.48
C GLY A 32 10.38 -17.72 4.81
N TYR A 33 10.46 -16.55 5.45
CA TYR A 33 11.30 -15.45 4.97
C TYR A 33 12.76 -15.65 5.37
N THR A 34 13.46 -16.56 4.68
CA THR A 34 14.92 -16.50 4.60
C THR A 34 15.28 -15.48 3.52
N ILE A 35 15.82 -14.32 3.93
CA ILE A 35 16.36 -13.35 2.97
C ILE A 35 17.58 -13.99 2.31
N ASP A 36 17.48 -14.33 1.04
CA ASP A 36 18.64 -14.59 0.21
C ASP A 36 19.41 -13.26 0.03
N PRO A 37 20.66 -13.12 0.51
CA PRO A 37 21.42 -11.87 0.40
C PRO A 37 21.78 -11.53 -1.06
N ALA A 38 21.59 -12.47 -1.99
CA ALA A 38 21.75 -12.25 -3.43
C ALA A 38 20.54 -11.57 -4.09
N TYR A 39 19.38 -11.50 -3.41
CA TYR A 39 18.16 -10.85 -3.91
C TYR A 39 18.04 -9.38 -3.46
N ILE A 40 19.16 -8.74 -3.16
CA ILE A 40 19.23 -7.30 -2.95
C ILE A 40 19.65 -6.66 -4.27
N GLY A 41 18.69 -6.25 -5.09
CA GLY A 41 18.94 -5.23 -6.11
C GLY A 41 18.87 -5.65 -7.58
N SER A 42 17.75 -6.20 -8.05
CA SER A 42 17.47 -6.20 -9.50
C SER A 42 15.98 -6.09 -9.84
N ALA A 43 15.31 -5.06 -9.33
CA ALA A 43 14.16 -4.50 -10.03
C ALA A 43 14.53 -3.05 -10.40
N PRO A 44 14.58 -2.67 -11.68
CA PRO A 44 14.71 -1.28 -12.05
C PRO A 44 13.42 -0.59 -11.63
N VAL A 45 13.42 0.04 -10.45
CA VAL A 45 12.40 1.03 -10.11
C VAL A 45 12.70 2.24 -11.00
N ALA A 46 12.16 2.20 -12.22
CA ALA A 46 12.13 3.36 -13.08
C ALA A 46 11.39 4.45 -12.32
N ARG A 47 12.14 5.39 -11.74
CA ARG A 47 11.59 6.59 -11.12
C ARG A 47 10.98 7.40 -12.25
N THR A 48 9.68 7.21 -12.47
CA THR A 48 8.92 8.09 -13.36
C THR A 48 8.79 9.44 -12.65
N SER A 49 9.62 10.40 -13.05
CA SER A 49 9.46 11.81 -12.71
C SER A 49 8.43 12.41 -13.67
N ALA A 50 7.20 11.93 -13.61
CA ALA A 50 6.09 12.59 -14.29
C ALA A 50 5.60 13.74 -13.39
N PRO A 51 5.37 14.95 -13.93
CA PRO A 51 4.72 16.00 -13.17
C PRO A 51 3.35 15.50 -12.73
N VAL A 52 3.05 15.64 -11.44
CA VAL A 52 1.74 15.32 -10.86
C VAL A 52 0.72 16.35 -11.35
N THR A 53 0.24 16.23 -12.59
CA THR A 53 -0.86 17.05 -13.10
C THR A 53 -2.19 16.41 -12.69
N SER A 54 -2.79 17.00 -11.64
CA SER A 54 -4.14 16.79 -11.12
C SER A 54 -4.47 15.38 -10.57
N VAL A 55 -4.78 15.34 -9.28
CA VAL A 55 -5.57 14.24 -8.69
C VAL A 55 -7.02 14.49 -9.12
N ALA A 56 -7.72 13.48 -9.64
CA ALA A 56 -9.07 13.63 -10.16
C ALA A 56 -10.01 14.33 -9.15
N GLY A 57 -10.43 15.56 -9.46
CA GLY A 57 -11.30 16.38 -8.63
C GLY A 57 -10.63 17.43 -7.72
N ALA A 58 -9.30 17.52 -7.70
CA ALA A 58 -8.57 18.52 -6.90
C ALA A 58 -7.81 19.52 -7.79
N THR A 59 -7.84 20.80 -7.40
CA THR A 59 -7.10 21.89 -8.05
C THR A 59 -5.92 22.32 -7.18
N TYR A 60 -4.84 22.79 -7.83
CA TYR A 60 -3.71 23.39 -7.13
C TYR A 60 -4.01 24.85 -6.82
N GLN A 61 -3.80 25.23 -5.55
CA GLN A 61 -4.00 26.59 -5.08
C GLN A 61 -2.98 26.91 -3.97
N GLU A 62 -2.47 28.13 -3.98
CA GLU A 62 -1.70 28.69 -2.87
C GLU A 62 -2.66 29.21 -1.81
N LEU A 63 -2.52 28.71 -0.58
CA LEU A 63 -3.37 29.06 0.56
C LEU A 63 -2.51 29.57 1.71
N ALA A 64 -3.02 30.56 2.44
CA ALA A 64 -2.39 31.00 3.68
C ALA A 64 -2.47 29.85 4.71
N THR A 65 -1.35 29.52 5.35
CA THR A 65 -1.31 28.46 6.38
C THR A 65 -2.29 28.73 7.52
N ALA A 66 -2.53 30.00 7.86
CA ALA A 66 -3.47 30.43 8.89
C ALA A 66 -4.96 30.15 8.56
N SER A 67 -5.32 29.92 7.29
CA SER A 67 -6.70 29.56 6.91
C SER A 67 -6.97 28.05 6.96
N ILE A 68 -5.97 27.24 7.32
CA ILE A 68 -6.08 25.78 7.38
C ILE A 68 -6.22 25.35 8.84
N SER A 69 -7.22 24.53 9.12
CA SER A 69 -7.44 23.93 10.44
C SER A 69 -7.30 22.40 10.35
N PRO A 70 -6.67 21.74 11.35
CA PRO A 70 -6.57 20.29 11.37
C PRO A 70 -7.96 19.65 11.50
N ASN A 71 -8.12 18.47 10.89
CA ASN A 71 -9.34 17.69 11.07
C ASN A 71 -9.49 17.24 12.55
N PRO A 72 -10.60 17.54 13.25
CA PRO A 72 -10.82 17.08 14.62
C PRO A 72 -10.77 15.56 14.78
N GLN A 73 -11.04 14.81 13.70
CA GLN A 73 -11.07 13.36 13.66
C GLN A 73 -9.77 12.75 13.10
N GLN A 74 -8.61 13.41 13.32
CA GLN A 74 -7.32 12.83 12.94
C GLN A 74 -7.04 11.53 13.73
N PRO A 75 -6.79 10.39 13.06
CA PRO A 75 -6.45 9.14 13.72
C PRO A 75 -5.02 9.14 14.28
N ARG A 76 -4.08 9.84 13.63
CA ARG A 76 -2.72 10.05 14.13
C ARG A 76 -2.70 11.27 15.05
N ARG A 77 -2.47 11.06 16.35
CA ARG A 77 -2.43 12.12 17.37
C ARG A 77 -1.06 12.33 18.02
N ALA A 78 -0.20 11.33 17.95
CA ALA A 78 1.17 11.42 18.45
C ALA A 78 2.14 11.59 17.28
N PHE A 79 3.07 12.52 17.44
CA PHE A 79 4.22 12.70 16.57
C PHE A 79 5.49 12.55 17.40
N ASP A 80 6.53 12.06 16.75
CA ASP A 80 7.87 12.12 17.30
C ASP A 80 8.42 13.53 17.08
N GLU A 81 8.90 14.18 18.13
CA GLU A 81 9.32 15.58 18.07
C GLU A 81 10.61 15.74 17.26
N GLU A 82 11.56 14.82 17.39
CA GLU A 82 12.83 14.87 16.65
C GLU A 82 12.55 14.74 15.14
N ALA A 83 11.69 13.79 14.75
CA ALA A 83 11.29 13.63 13.35
C ALA A 83 10.51 14.84 12.81
N LEU A 84 9.74 15.53 13.66
CA LEU A 84 9.00 16.73 13.28
C LEU A 84 9.95 17.92 13.03
N GLU A 85 10.96 18.08 13.88
CA GLU A 85 11.99 19.11 13.73
C GLU A 85 12.81 18.89 12.44
N GLU A 86 13.20 17.64 12.16
CA GLU A 86 13.88 17.27 10.91
C GLU A 86 13.04 17.60 9.68
N LEU A 87 11.74 17.26 9.70
CA LEU A 87 10.82 17.60 8.62
C LEU A 87 10.69 19.11 8.43
N ALA A 88 10.57 19.86 9.52
CA ALA A 88 10.48 21.32 9.46
C ALA A 88 11.76 21.96 8.89
N HIS A 89 12.93 21.40 9.18
CA HIS A 89 14.19 21.83 8.58
C HIS A 89 14.21 21.55 7.07
N SER A 90 13.86 20.33 6.66
CA SER A 90 13.78 19.94 5.25
C SER A 90 12.80 20.81 4.44
N ILE A 91 11.62 21.11 5.00
CA ILE A 91 10.63 21.99 4.35
C ILE A 91 11.18 23.41 4.18
N LYS A 92 11.98 23.93 5.12
CA LYS A 92 12.60 25.26 4.99
C LYS A 92 13.67 25.32 3.90
N GLU A 93 14.42 24.23 3.71
CA GLU A 93 15.50 24.17 2.71
C GLU A 93 15.00 23.88 1.29
N PHE A 94 14.09 22.90 1.15
CA PHE A 94 13.67 22.40 -0.15
C PHE A 94 12.22 22.79 -0.52
N GLY A 95 11.45 23.31 0.43
CA GLY A 95 10.03 23.57 0.26
C GLY A 95 9.17 22.30 0.43
N LEU A 96 7.88 22.44 0.18
CA LEU A 96 6.94 21.30 0.16
C LEU A 96 7.05 20.57 -1.18
N LEU A 97 7.59 19.36 -1.15
CA LEU A 97 7.68 18.50 -2.35
C LEU A 97 6.31 18.01 -2.82
N GLN A 98 5.40 17.78 -1.87
CA GLN A 98 4.05 17.30 -2.12
C GLN A 98 3.03 18.30 -1.58
N PRO A 99 2.07 18.74 -2.42
CA PRO A 99 0.98 19.59 -1.98
C PRO A 99 0.09 18.89 -0.95
N ILE A 100 -0.41 19.68 0.01
CA ILE A 100 -1.32 19.21 1.06
C ILE A 100 -2.76 19.25 0.54
N VAL A 101 -3.49 18.16 0.75
CA VAL A 101 -4.91 18.09 0.37
C VAL A 101 -5.76 18.75 1.45
N VAL A 102 -6.61 19.66 1.02
CA VAL A 102 -7.58 20.35 1.88
C VAL A 102 -8.98 20.22 1.30
N ARG A 103 -9.98 20.53 2.13
CA ARG A 103 -11.37 20.71 1.71
C ARG A 103 -11.87 22.04 2.25
N GLU A 104 -12.79 22.66 1.55
CA GLU A 104 -13.48 23.83 2.08
C GLU A 104 -14.33 23.42 3.30
N LEU A 105 -14.35 24.32 4.27
CA LEU A 105 -15.26 24.25 5.41
C LEU A 105 -16.43 25.17 5.08
N GLU A 106 -17.64 24.62 4.97
CA GLU A 106 -18.84 25.44 4.88
C GLU A 106 -18.87 26.39 6.07
N PRO A 107 -19.07 27.71 5.85
CA PRO A 107 -19.30 28.62 6.96
C PRO A 107 -20.59 28.16 7.66
N GLY A 108 -20.45 27.75 8.92
CA GLY A 108 -21.58 27.39 9.79
C GLY A 108 -22.40 28.60 10.20
#